data_AF-A0A8J3JIS6-F1
#
_entry.id   AF-A0A8J3JIS6-F1
#
_cell.length_a   1.000
_cell.length_b   1.000
_cell.length_c   1.000
_cell.angle_alpha   90.00
_cell.angle_beta   90.00
_cell.angle_gamma   90.00
#
_symmetry.space_group_name_H-M   'P 1'
#
loop_
_entity.id
_entity.type
_entity.pdbx_description
1 polymer ?
#
loop_
_entity_poly.entity_id
_entity_poly.type
_entity_poly.pdbx_seq_one_letter_code
_entity_poly.pdbx_strand_id
1 'polypeptide(L)'
;MRRVLATATLGLALLGMAACADPETPSATASSGAPAASSAAPAPAASPMDKTAACEAYMKAESSIKTQLMKLMTEAAAIKADPAKAQQALADLTKAFGEFEAGIAPIAAGATDPELKAAVEADLAVVKKLPADLAATGGDVDKIMAYFEGPAFASAGEKVYALCGK
;
A
#
# COMPACT_ATOMS: atom_id res chain seq x y z
N MET A 1 5.07 41.87 2.38
CA MET A 1 3.83 42.19 1.63
C MET A 1 2.66 42.10 2.59
N ARG A 2 2.00 43.23 2.90
CA ARG A 2 0.75 43.26 3.66
C ARG A 2 -0.36 43.64 2.70
N ARG A 3 -1.41 42.84 2.63
CA ARG A 3 -2.81 43.29 2.70
C ARG A 3 -3.73 42.09 2.93
N VAL A 4 -4.51 42.25 3.98
CA VAL A 4 -5.57 41.40 4.54
C VAL A 4 -6.79 41.43 3.62
N LEU A 5 -7.58 40.34 3.54
CA LEU A 5 -9.03 40.42 3.40
C LEU A 5 -9.67 39.11 3.91
N ALA A 6 -10.39 39.24 5.02
CA ALA A 6 -11.29 38.26 5.58
C ALA A 6 -12.69 38.47 4.99
N THR A 7 -13.37 37.40 4.60
CA THR A 7 -14.81 37.40 4.34
C THR A 7 -15.42 36.16 4.95
N ALA A 8 -16.05 36.37 6.11
CA ALA A 8 -16.97 35.44 6.73
C ALA A 8 -18.36 35.65 6.10
N THR A 9 -18.98 34.60 5.60
CA THR A 9 -20.42 34.58 5.29
C THR A 9 -21.05 33.44 6.05
N LEU A 10 -21.63 33.79 7.21
CA LEU A 10 -22.73 33.07 7.82
C LEU A 10 -23.95 33.20 6.91
N GLY A 11 -24.61 32.08 6.62
CA GLY A 11 -25.92 32.02 5.95
C GLY A 11 -26.73 30.86 6.53
N LEU A 12 -27.63 31.20 7.44
CA LEU A 12 -28.55 30.34 8.17
C LEU A 12 -29.91 30.33 7.45
N ALA A 13 -30.55 29.16 7.24
CA ALA A 13 -32.01 28.93 7.19
C ALA A 13 -32.27 27.50 6.66
N LEU A 14 -32.74 26.52 7.46
CA LEU A 14 -34.07 26.29 8.06
C LEU A 14 -35.10 25.63 7.10
N LEU A 15 -35.40 24.36 7.43
CA LEU A 15 -36.69 23.62 7.43
C LEU A 15 -37.51 23.34 6.15
N GLY A 16 -38.01 22.08 6.10
CA GLY A 16 -39.25 21.66 5.42
C GLY A 16 -39.21 20.18 4.97
N MET A 17 -39.41 19.20 5.85
CA MET A 17 -40.64 18.38 6.04
C MET A 17 -41.28 17.72 4.79
N ALA A 18 -41.25 16.37 4.83
CA ALA A 18 -42.35 15.42 4.58
C ALA A 18 -42.81 15.03 3.15
N ALA A 19 -42.87 13.68 3.00
CA ALA A 19 -43.88 12.85 2.32
C ALA A 19 -43.67 12.41 0.84
N CYS A 20 -43.88 11.10 0.64
CA CYS A 20 -43.97 10.38 -0.63
C CYS A 20 -44.97 10.98 -1.61
N ALA A 21 -44.65 10.92 -2.91
CA ALA A 21 -45.40 10.15 -3.94
C ALA A 21 -44.86 10.45 -5.36
N ASP A 22 -44.47 9.39 -6.08
CA ASP A 22 -44.58 9.30 -7.55
C ASP A 22 -46.08 9.34 -7.95
N PRO A 23 -46.52 9.74 -9.18
CA PRO A 23 -45.93 9.31 -10.45
C PRO A 23 -46.06 10.25 -11.70
N GLU A 24 -45.42 9.82 -12.81
CA GLU A 24 -45.70 10.06 -14.26
C GLU A 24 -45.08 11.24 -15.05
N THR A 25 -44.25 10.85 -16.04
CA THR A 25 -43.60 11.51 -17.22
C THR A 25 -44.64 12.03 -18.25
N PRO A 26 -44.40 12.95 -19.25
CA PRO A 26 -43.14 13.13 -19.99
C PRO A 26 -42.76 14.50 -20.63
N SER A 27 -41.51 14.50 -21.15
CA SER A 27 -40.97 15.18 -22.36
C SER A 27 -40.25 16.55 -22.30
N ALA A 28 -38.95 16.44 -22.62
CA ALA A 28 -38.10 17.29 -23.47
C ALA A 28 -37.56 18.65 -22.93
N THR A 29 -36.23 18.75 -22.75
CA THR A 29 -35.28 19.44 -23.66
C THR A 29 -33.91 19.69 -22.98
N ALA A 30 -32.82 19.35 -23.70
CA ALA A 30 -31.44 19.87 -23.70
C ALA A 30 -30.46 19.76 -22.48
N SER A 31 -29.33 19.13 -22.80
CA SER A 31 -27.93 19.31 -22.36
C SER A 31 -27.59 20.33 -21.27
N SER A 32 -26.94 19.85 -20.22
CA SER A 32 -25.54 20.20 -19.92
C SER A 32 -24.94 19.14 -19.00
N GLY A 33 -23.84 18.54 -19.43
CA GLY A 33 -23.09 17.54 -18.66
C GLY A 33 -22.49 18.17 -17.41
N ALA A 34 -23.07 17.87 -16.25
CA ALA A 34 -22.37 17.99 -14.99
C ALA A 34 -21.43 16.79 -14.85
N PRO A 35 -20.16 16.97 -14.43
CA PRO A 35 -19.33 15.83 -14.08
C PRO A 35 -20.02 15.10 -12.94
N ALA A 36 -20.39 13.84 -13.17
CA ALA A 36 -20.77 12.94 -12.10
C ALA A 36 -19.59 12.91 -11.13
N ALA A 37 -19.76 13.56 -9.97
CA ALA A 37 -18.93 13.29 -8.83
C ALA A 37 -19.09 11.80 -8.56
N SER A 38 -18.08 11.02 -8.96
CA SER A 38 -17.91 9.65 -8.49
C SER A 38 -17.90 9.74 -6.97
N SER A 39 -19.06 9.50 -6.36
CA SER A 39 -19.13 8.99 -5.01
C SER A 39 -18.41 7.66 -5.06
N ALA A 40 -17.09 7.71 -4.87
CA ALA A 40 -16.32 6.54 -4.52
C ALA A 40 -17.00 6.01 -3.26
N ALA A 41 -17.68 4.86 -3.39
CA ALA A 41 -18.16 4.13 -2.24
C ALA A 41 -16.98 4.04 -1.25
N PRO A 42 -17.19 4.33 0.03
CA PRO A 42 -16.12 4.19 1.01
C PRO A 42 -15.56 2.78 0.85
N ALA A 43 -14.26 2.69 0.60
CA ALA A 43 -13.57 1.42 0.58
C ALA A 43 -13.98 0.69 1.87
N PRO A 44 -14.36 -0.60 1.80
CA PRO A 44 -14.77 -1.33 2.99
C PRO A 44 -13.71 -1.11 4.06
N ALA A 45 -14.13 -0.55 5.20
CA ALA A 45 -13.23 -0.28 6.30
C ALA A 45 -12.53 -1.60 6.63
N ALA A 46 -11.19 -1.60 6.63
CA ALA A 46 -10.44 -2.75 7.05
C ALA A 46 -10.89 -3.12 8.47
N SER A 47 -11.15 -4.41 8.71
CA SER A 47 -11.50 -4.88 10.04
C SER A 47 -10.39 -4.47 11.01
N PRO A 48 -10.74 -3.92 12.19
CA PRO A 48 -9.75 -3.53 13.18
C PRO A 48 -8.93 -4.76 13.59
N MET A 49 -7.61 -4.61 13.63
CA MET A 49 -6.66 -5.60 14.12
C MET A 49 -6.00 -5.06 15.39
N ASP A 50 -6.03 -5.85 16.47
CA ASP A 50 -5.18 -5.58 17.63
C ASP A 50 -3.70 -5.83 17.30
N LYS A 51 -2.82 -5.38 18.19
CA LYS A 51 -1.37 -5.47 18.00
C LYS A 51 -0.89 -6.91 17.75
N THR A 52 -1.44 -7.89 18.48
CA THR A 52 -1.02 -9.28 18.36
C THR A 52 -1.42 -9.84 17.00
N ALA A 53 -2.68 -9.67 16.60
CA ALA A 53 -3.17 -10.10 15.29
C ALA A 53 -2.42 -9.43 14.13
N ALA A 54 -2.14 -8.13 14.25
CA ALA A 54 -1.36 -7.38 13.27
C ALA A 54 0.08 -7.90 13.16
N CYS A 55 0.73 -8.20 14.28
CA CYS A 55 2.08 -8.77 14.30
C CYS A 55 2.14 -10.18 13.68
N GLU A 56 1.20 -11.06 14.01
CA GLU A 56 1.13 -12.40 13.41
C GLU A 56 0.90 -12.35 11.91
N ALA A 57 -0.02 -11.49 11.46
CA ALA A 57 -0.28 -11.28 10.04
C ALA A 57 0.97 -10.76 9.31
N TYR A 58 1.71 -9.83 9.91
CA TYR A 58 2.93 -9.28 9.33
C TYR A 58 4.02 -10.35 9.19
N MET A 59 4.29 -11.09 10.28
CA MET A 59 5.31 -12.15 10.29
C MET A 59 4.99 -13.25 9.27
N LYS A 60 3.70 -13.58 9.13
CA LYS A 60 3.24 -14.51 8.10
C LYS A 60 3.48 -13.97 6.69
N ALA A 61 3.16 -12.71 6.43
CA ALA A 61 3.36 -12.09 5.13
C ALA A 61 4.84 -12.06 4.72
N GLU A 62 5.75 -11.79 5.66
CA GLU A 62 7.19 -11.66 5.37
C GLU A 62 7.87 -13.00 5.07
N SER A 63 7.30 -14.12 5.53
CA SER A 63 7.91 -15.45 5.38
C SER A 63 8.26 -15.79 3.92
N SER A 64 7.41 -15.43 2.96
CA SER A 64 7.64 -15.65 1.52
C SER A 64 8.86 -14.89 1.01
N ILE A 65 9.02 -13.61 1.40
CA ILE A 65 10.19 -12.80 1.01
C ILE A 65 11.46 -13.39 1.61
N LYS A 66 11.46 -13.72 2.92
CA LYS A 66 12.66 -14.29 3.55
C LYS A 66 13.12 -15.56 2.84
N THR A 67 12.19 -16.44 2.48
CA THR A 67 12.52 -17.66 1.74
C THR A 67 13.12 -17.34 0.37
N GLN A 68 12.53 -16.43 -0.40
CA GLN A 68 13.06 -16.06 -1.72
C GLN A 68 14.40 -15.34 -1.64
N LEU A 69 14.60 -14.47 -0.65
CA LEU A 69 15.84 -13.76 -0.45
C LEU A 69 16.97 -14.70 -0.02
N MET A 70 16.69 -15.65 0.88
CA MET A 70 17.64 -16.71 1.24
C MET A 70 17.98 -17.61 0.05
N LYS A 71 17.00 -17.95 -0.78
CA LYS A 71 17.23 -18.69 -2.02
C LYS A 71 18.12 -17.91 -2.97
N LEU A 72 17.84 -16.62 -3.19
CA LEU A 72 18.65 -15.72 -4.01
C LEU A 72 20.10 -15.67 -3.52
N MET A 73 20.32 -15.52 -2.21
CA MET A 73 21.65 -15.52 -1.61
C MET A 73 22.39 -16.85 -1.82
N THR A 74 21.71 -17.97 -1.60
CA THR A 74 22.31 -19.32 -1.66
C THR A 74 22.62 -19.73 -3.10
N GLU A 75 21.77 -19.32 -4.05
CA GLU A 75 21.88 -19.67 -5.46
C GLU A 75 22.57 -18.57 -6.30
N ALA A 76 23.03 -17.47 -5.68
CA ALA A 76 23.55 -16.29 -6.37
C ALA A 76 24.61 -16.63 -7.46
N ALA A 77 25.55 -17.53 -7.16
CA ALA A 77 26.57 -17.94 -8.13
C ALA A 77 25.97 -18.67 -9.35
N ALA A 78 24.97 -19.54 -9.12
CA ALA A 78 24.27 -20.25 -10.19
C ALA A 78 23.36 -19.32 -11.02
N ILE A 79 22.77 -18.32 -10.37
CA ILE A 79 21.94 -17.29 -11.00
C ILE A 79 22.80 -16.36 -11.86
N LYS A 80 23.98 -15.95 -11.38
CA LYS A 80 24.93 -15.14 -12.15
C LYS A 80 25.46 -15.85 -13.40
N ALA A 81 25.60 -17.17 -13.34
CA ALA A 81 26.08 -17.97 -14.46
C ALA A 81 25.01 -18.24 -15.53
N ASP A 82 23.72 -18.01 -15.23
CA ASP A 82 22.60 -18.37 -16.09
C ASP A 82 21.56 -17.23 -16.17
N PRO A 83 21.47 -16.52 -17.32
CA PRO A 83 20.55 -15.39 -17.46
C PRO A 83 19.08 -15.81 -17.37
N ALA A 84 18.71 -17.05 -17.69
CA ALA A 84 17.34 -17.53 -17.52
C ALA A 84 16.99 -17.68 -16.03
N LYS A 85 17.94 -18.16 -15.21
CA LYS A 85 17.77 -18.22 -13.76
C LYS A 85 17.73 -16.83 -13.13
N ALA A 86 18.51 -15.87 -13.64
CA ALA A 86 18.43 -14.48 -13.21
C ALA A 86 17.03 -13.88 -13.43
N GLN A 87 16.46 -14.08 -14.62
CA GLN A 87 15.11 -13.62 -14.94
C GLN A 87 14.05 -14.32 -14.07
N GLN A 88 14.19 -15.62 -13.83
CA GLN A 88 13.27 -16.36 -12.97
C GLN A 88 13.36 -15.90 -11.51
N ALA A 89 14.58 -15.73 -10.98
CA ALA A 89 14.78 -15.26 -9.61
C ALA A 89 14.18 -13.87 -9.40
N LEU A 90 14.33 -12.96 -10.38
CA LEU A 90 13.68 -11.65 -10.37
C LEU A 90 12.15 -11.73 -10.39
N ALA A 91 11.59 -12.62 -11.21
CA ALA A 91 10.14 -12.81 -11.27
C ALA A 91 9.61 -13.38 -9.94
N ASP A 92 10.27 -14.39 -9.38
CA ASP A 92 9.93 -15.00 -8.09
C ASP A 92 9.99 -13.97 -6.96
N LEU A 93 11.04 -13.13 -6.94
CA LEU A 93 11.25 -12.08 -5.98
C LEU A 93 10.20 -10.96 -6.10
N THR A 94 9.95 -10.47 -7.32
CA THR A 94 8.90 -9.47 -7.59
C THR A 94 7.53 -9.97 -7.15
N LYS A 95 7.25 -11.25 -7.41
CA LYS A 95 6.02 -11.90 -6.96
C LYS A 95 5.94 -11.95 -5.43
N ALA A 96 7.00 -12.37 -4.74
CA ALA A 96 7.02 -12.41 -3.27
C ALA A 96 6.81 -11.03 -2.64
N PHE A 97 7.35 -9.97 -3.25
CA PHE A 97 7.08 -8.60 -2.81
C PHE A 97 5.64 -8.15 -3.07
N GLY A 98 5.05 -8.53 -4.19
CA GLY A 98 3.62 -8.27 -4.44
C GLY A 98 2.71 -9.01 -3.45
N GLU A 99 3.04 -10.26 -3.11
CA GLU A 99 2.34 -11.04 -2.07
C GLU A 99 2.49 -10.39 -0.69
N PHE A 100 3.68 -9.91 -0.37
CA PHE A 100 3.93 -9.21 0.89
C PHE A 100 3.20 -7.88 0.97
N GLU A 101 3.23 -7.05 -0.09
CA GLU A 101 2.45 -5.80 -0.16
C GLU A 101 0.97 -6.08 0.11
N ALA A 102 0.41 -7.08 -0.58
CA ALA A 102 -0.97 -7.50 -0.40
C ALA A 102 -1.24 -8.01 1.03
N GLY A 103 -0.25 -8.64 1.67
CA GLY A 103 -0.33 -9.13 3.04
C GLY A 103 -0.27 -8.02 4.10
N ILE A 104 0.54 -6.97 3.90
CA ILE A 104 0.72 -5.89 4.89
C ILE A 104 -0.22 -4.69 4.68
N ALA A 105 -0.78 -4.51 3.48
CA ALA A 105 -1.79 -3.49 3.21
C ALA A 105 -3.02 -3.53 4.16
N PRO A 106 -3.66 -4.69 4.44
CA PRO A 106 -4.75 -4.75 5.39
C PRO A 106 -4.30 -4.45 6.82
N ILE A 107 -3.04 -4.72 7.17
CA ILE A 107 -2.48 -4.43 8.48
C ILE A 107 -2.32 -2.91 8.65
N ALA A 108 -1.76 -2.20 7.67
CA ALA A 108 -1.68 -0.74 7.67
C ALA A 108 -3.08 -0.09 7.78
N ALA A 109 -4.08 -0.67 7.12
CA ALA A 109 -5.44 -0.15 7.17
C ALA A 109 -6.15 -0.45 8.51
N GLY A 110 -5.96 -1.64 9.08
CA GLY A 110 -6.72 -2.15 10.23
C GLY A 110 -6.02 -2.10 11.59
N ALA A 111 -4.69 -1.96 11.65
CA ALA A 111 -3.95 -1.95 12.92
C ALA A 111 -4.41 -0.80 13.82
N THR A 112 -4.76 -1.15 15.06
CA THR A 112 -5.25 -0.21 16.08
C THR A 112 -4.12 0.38 16.95
N ASP A 113 -2.96 -0.28 17.00
CA ASP A 113 -1.75 0.25 17.63
C ASP A 113 -1.10 1.30 16.70
N PRO A 114 -0.99 2.57 17.12
CA PRO A 114 -0.55 3.66 16.24
C PRO A 114 0.92 3.56 15.84
N GLU A 115 1.78 3.03 16.73
CA GLU A 115 3.21 2.89 16.42
C GLU A 115 3.45 1.76 15.42
N LEU A 116 2.76 0.62 15.59
CA LEU A 116 2.81 -0.50 14.66
C LEU A 116 2.22 -0.12 13.31
N LYS A 117 1.08 0.58 13.29
CA LYS A 117 0.47 1.07 12.05
C LYS A 117 1.44 1.95 11.28
N ALA A 118 2.05 2.94 11.93
CA ALA A 118 3.02 3.82 11.28
C ALA A 118 4.27 3.07 10.78
N ALA A 119 4.73 2.05 11.51
CA ALA A 119 5.83 1.20 11.07
C ALA A 119 5.47 0.40 9.81
N VAL A 120 4.30 -0.24 9.79
CA VAL A 120 3.81 -1.01 8.63
C VAL A 120 3.54 -0.11 7.43
N GLU A 121 3.02 1.10 7.63
CA GLU A 121 2.84 2.09 6.55
C GLU A 121 4.17 2.53 5.93
N ALA A 122 5.22 2.68 6.75
CA ALA A 122 6.57 2.99 6.26
C ALA A 122 7.14 1.84 5.42
N ASP A 123 6.99 0.59 5.89
CA ASP A 123 7.42 -0.59 5.14
C ASP A 123 6.67 -0.74 3.83
N LEU A 124 5.35 -0.53 3.84
CA LEU A 124 4.51 -0.55 2.64
C LEU A 124 4.97 0.50 1.62
N ALA A 125 5.41 1.68 2.06
CA ALA A 125 5.96 2.69 1.17
C ALA A 125 7.31 2.27 0.54
N VAL A 126 8.13 1.48 1.24
CA VAL A 126 9.36 0.89 0.67
C VAL A 126 8.99 -0.19 -0.35
N VAL A 127 8.12 -1.13 0.02
CA VAL A 127 7.70 -2.25 -0.84
C VAL A 127 7.08 -1.76 -2.14
N LYS A 128 6.30 -0.68 -2.12
CA LYS A 128 5.71 -0.08 -3.33
C LYS A 128 6.72 0.47 -4.32
N LYS A 129 7.91 0.88 -3.87
CA LYS A 129 8.99 1.37 -4.75
C LYS A 129 9.81 0.23 -5.33
N LEU A 130 9.79 -0.91 -4.66
CA LEU A 130 10.66 -2.04 -4.90
C LEU A 130 10.55 -2.61 -6.32
N PRO A 131 9.36 -2.73 -6.97
CA PRO A 131 9.29 -3.14 -8.37
C PRO A 131 10.04 -2.19 -9.32
N ALA A 132 9.96 -0.88 -9.10
CA ALA A 132 10.67 0.10 -9.92
C ALA A 132 12.19 0.05 -9.66
N ASP A 133 12.59 -0.08 -8.40
CA ASP A 133 14.00 -0.20 -8.00
C ASP A 133 14.63 -1.49 -8.57
N LEU A 134 13.91 -2.63 -8.51
CA LEU A 134 14.36 -3.89 -9.10
C LEU A 134 14.44 -3.80 -10.63
N ALA A 135 13.47 -3.16 -11.28
CA ALA A 135 13.54 -2.93 -12.73
C ALA A 135 14.77 -2.08 -13.11
N ALA A 136 15.12 -1.08 -12.30
CA ALA A 136 16.29 -0.22 -12.52
C ALA A 136 17.65 -0.96 -12.41
N THR A 137 17.68 -2.13 -11.76
CA THR A 137 18.89 -2.97 -11.75
C THR A 137 19.21 -3.58 -13.12
N GLY A 138 18.25 -3.60 -14.05
CA GLY A 138 18.40 -4.28 -15.35
C GLY A 138 18.54 -5.79 -15.23
N GLY A 139 18.14 -6.35 -14.09
CA GLY A 139 18.29 -7.76 -13.76
C GLY A 139 19.71 -8.21 -13.40
N ASP A 140 20.57 -7.25 -13.09
CA ASP A 140 21.92 -7.48 -12.59
C ASP A 140 21.87 -7.99 -11.14
N VAL A 141 22.23 -9.26 -10.94
CA VAL A 141 22.20 -9.94 -9.64
C VAL A 141 23.03 -9.21 -8.59
N ASP A 142 24.17 -8.63 -8.95
CA ASP A 142 25.01 -7.88 -8.01
C ASP A 142 24.32 -6.59 -7.56
N LYS A 143 23.66 -5.88 -8.47
CA LYS A 143 22.89 -4.68 -8.12
C LYS A 143 21.65 -5.01 -7.29
N ILE A 144 20.99 -6.13 -7.57
CA ILE A 144 19.84 -6.60 -6.80
C ILE A 144 20.27 -6.93 -5.36
N MET A 145 21.37 -7.67 -5.21
CA MET A 145 21.91 -8.00 -3.89
C MET A 145 22.33 -6.72 -3.13
N ALA A 146 23.05 -5.82 -3.80
CA ALA A 146 23.43 -4.53 -3.21
C ALA A 146 22.23 -3.66 -2.82
N TYR A 147 21.10 -3.75 -3.55
CA TYR A 147 19.86 -3.07 -3.17
C TYR A 147 19.29 -3.62 -1.85
N PHE A 148 19.26 -4.94 -1.68
CA PHE A 148 18.76 -5.57 -0.44
C PHE A 148 19.70 -5.41 0.75
N GLU A 149 20.99 -5.28 0.51
CA GLU A 149 21.98 -4.92 1.53
C GLU A 149 21.95 -3.40 1.86
N GLY A 150 21.25 -2.62 1.04
CA GLY A 150 21.14 -1.17 1.19
C GLY A 150 20.31 -0.77 2.41
N PRO A 151 20.54 0.44 2.96
CA PRO A 151 19.91 0.89 4.20
C PRO A 151 18.39 0.99 4.10
N ALA A 152 17.84 1.27 2.92
CA ALA A 152 16.41 1.37 2.71
C ALA A 152 15.69 0.03 2.96
N PHE A 153 16.32 -1.09 2.58
CA PHE A 153 15.77 -2.42 2.80
C PHE A 153 16.19 -2.99 4.16
N ALA A 154 17.44 -2.78 4.58
CA ALA A 154 17.94 -3.26 5.86
C ALA A 154 17.15 -2.71 7.06
N SER A 155 16.67 -1.47 6.97
CA SER A 155 15.83 -0.86 8.01
C SER A 155 14.33 -1.12 7.82
N ALA A 156 13.91 -1.64 6.67
CA ALA A 156 12.51 -2.02 6.44
C ALA A 156 12.17 -3.23 7.32
N GLY A 157 11.04 -3.19 8.01
CA GLY A 157 10.62 -4.20 8.96
C GLY A 157 11.31 -4.13 10.32
N GLU A 158 12.44 -3.44 10.49
CA GLU A 158 13.19 -3.40 11.76
C GLU A 158 12.32 -2.85 12.90
N LYS A 159 11.58 -1.77 12.63
CA LYS A 159 10.65 -1.18 13.61
C LYS A 159 9.46 -2.09 13.89
N VAL A 160 8.94 -2.79 12.88
CA VAL A 160 7.88 -3.78 13.08
C VAL A 160 8.38 -4.94 13.93
N TYR A 161 9.60 -5.45 13.68
CA TYR A 161 10.26 -6.45 14.51
C TYR A 161 10.50 -5.97 15.93
N ALA A 162 10.89 -4.72 16.16
CA ALA A 162 11.06 -4.19 17.51
C ALA A 162 9.72 -4.14 18.28
N LEU A 163 8.61 -3.92 17.58
CA LEU A 163 7.26 -3.83 18.17
C LEU A 163 6.58 -5.20 18.33
N CYS A 164 6.91 -6.16 17.47
CA CYS A 164 6.30 -7.49 17.40
C CYS A 164 7.20 -8.61 17.94
N GLY A 165 8.50 -8.35 18.08
CA GLY A 165 9.49 -9.28 18.60
C GLY A 165 9.48 -9.31 20.12
N LYS A 166 8.60 -10.15 20.67
CA LYS A 166 8.74 -10.76 22.00
C LYS A 166 8.34 -12.21 21.96
#